data_AF-A0A034VKQ9-F1
#
_entry.id   AF-A0A034VKQ9-F1
#
_cell.length_a   1.000
_cell.length_b   1.000
_cell.length_c   1.000
_cell.angle_alpha   90.00
_cell.angle_beta   90.00
_cell.angle_gamma   90.00
#
_symmetry.space_group_name_H-M   'P 1'
#
loop_
_entity.id
_entity.type
_entity.pdbx_description
1 polymer ?
#
loop_
_entity_poly.entity_id
_entity_poly.type
_entity_poly.pdbx_seq_one_letter_code
_entity_poly.pdbx_strand_id
1 'polypeptide(L)'
;MATGGGGAVGLSGCGSGGIGATAGSNAINLQALQTFHHRCGRRITLSNGNRTAARSVRDFSHALVFSAEPLTDDVLFEVVIEKKNHSWGGSIEIGVTSESPEKLELP
;
A
#
# COMPACT_ATOMS: atom_id res chain seq x y z
N MET A 1 -3.95 53.14 -20.55
CA MET A 1 -3.01 52.02 -20.31
C MET A 1 -3.83 50.85 -19.78
N ALA A 2 -3.62 49.66 -20.36
CA ALA A 2 -4.21 48.31 -20.15
C ALA A 2 -5.29 48.14 -19.04
N THR A 3 -6.55 47.75 -19.29
CA THR A 3 -7.17 46.51 -19.86
C THR A 3 -7.03 45.23 -19.01
N GLY A 4 -8.18 44.64 -18.66
CA GLY A 4 -8.39 43.23 -18.28
C GLY A 4 -9.04 43.08 -16.89
N GLY A 5 -10.32 42.72 -16.69
CA GLY A 5 -11.28 42.01 -17.53
C GLY A 5 -11.27 40.51 -17.22
N GLY A 6 -12.33 39.99 -16.58
CA GLY A 6 -12.55 38.54 -16.46
C GLY A 6 -13.41 38.08 -15.29
N GLY A 7 -14.73 38.30 -15.37
CA GLY A 7 -15.70 37.53 -14.59
C GLY A 7 -16.06 36.22 -15.32
N ALA A 8 -16.31 35.15 -14.57
CA ALA A 8 -16.97 33.93 -15.06
C ALA A 8 -17.76 33.31 -13.89
N VAL A 9 -19.06 33.61 -13.83
CA VAL A 9 -20.21 32.72 -14.08
C VAL A 9 -20.27 31.49 -13.19
N GLY A 10 -21.19 31.55 -12.21
CA GLY A 10 -21.74 30.37 -11.57
C GLY A 10 -22.61 29.60 -12.56
N LEU A 11 -22.49 28.27 -12.54
CA LEU A 11 -23.38 27.36 -13.25
C LEU A 11 -23.99 26.41 -12.23
N SER A 12 -25.11 26.86 -11.66
CA SER A 12 -26.18 25.99 -11.19
C SER A 12 -26.70 25.18 -12.37
N GLY A 13 -26.66 23.85 -12.27
CA GLY A 13 -27.22 22.95 -13.26
C GLY A 13 -27.63 21.62 -12.64
N CYS A 14 -28.89 21.53 -12.23
CA CYS A 14 -29.59 20.25 -12.11
C CYS A 14 -29.89 19.74 -13.53
N GLY A 15 -29.40 18.55 -13.87
CA GLY A 15 -29.61 17.94 -15.18
C GLY A 15 -29.64 16.43 -15.07
N SER A 16 -30.86 15.89 -15.06
CA SER A 16 -31.14 14.46 -15.18
C SER A 16 -31.03 14.04 -16.65
N GLY A 17 -30.43 12.88 -16.92
CA GLY A 17 -30.67 12.10 -18.14
C GLY A 17 -29.47 11.90 -19.06
N GLY A 18 -28.93 10.67 -19.03
CA GLY A 18 -27.97 10.16 -20.02
C GLY A 18 -27.72 8.67 -19.78
N ILE A 19 -28.39 7.83 -20.56
CA ILE A 19 -28.26 6.37 -20.57
C ILE A 19 -26.98 5.92 -21.31
N GLY A 20 -26.25 4.95 -20.74
CA GLY A 20 -25.47 3.96 -21.49
C GLY A 20 -23.97 4.21 -21.71
N ALA A 21 -23.12 3.54 -20.91
CA ALA A 21 -22.11 2.58 -21.40
C ALA A 21 -21.11 2.20 -20.26
N THR A 22 -21.25 0.96 -19.78
CA THR A 22 -20.19 -0.02 -19.46
C THR A 22 -18.73 0.45 -19.36
N ALA A 23 -18.19 0.42 -18.14
CA ALA A 23 -17.07 -0.46 -17.74
C ALA A 23 -16.80 -0.19 -16.24
N GLY A 24 -16.98 -1.21 -15.39
CA GLY A 24 -16.43 -1.17 -14.04
C GLY A 24 -14.91 -1.13 -14.15
N SER A 25 -14.34 0.07 -14.18
CA SER A 25 -12.92 0.25 -13.97
C SER A 25 -12.65 -0.13 -12.52
N ASN A 26 -12.35 -1.40 -12.29
CA ASN A 26 -11.52 -1.83 -11.16
C ASN A 26 -10.15 -1.17 -11.37
N ALA A 27 -10.07 0.13 -11.09
CA ALA A 27 -8.81 0.83 -11.05
C ALA A 27 -8.01 0.19 -9.92
N ILE A 28 -7.09 -0.68 -10.29
CA ILE A 28 -6.11 -1.26 -9.38
C ILE A 28 -5.44 -0.10 -8.64
N ASN A 29 -5.61 -0.04 -7.32
CA ASN A 29 -4.95 0.96 -6.51
C ASN A 29 -3.47 0.58 -6.42
N LEU A 30 -2.69 1.06 -7.39
CA LEU A 30 -1.25 0.84 -7.48
C LEU A 30 -0.51 1.27 -6.22
N GLN A 31 -1.04 2.26 -5.47
CA GLN A 31 -0.44 2.67 -4.20
C GLN A 31 -0.63 1.60 -3.13
N ALA A 32 -1.81 0.99 -3.04
CA ALA A 32 -2.10 -0.06 -2.07
C ALA A 32 -1.29 -1.35 -2.35
N LEU A 33 -1.10 -1.69 -3.62
CA LEU A 33 -0.31 -2.86 -4.04
C LEU A 33 1.17 -2.79 -3.64
N GLN A 34 1.69 -1.61 -3.31
CA GLN A 34 3.08 -1.39 -2.89
C GLN A 34 3.24 -1.12 -1.39
N THR A 35 2.23 -1.44 -0.58
CA THR A 35 2.24 -1.21 0.87
C THR A 35 2.19 -2.51 1.65
N PHE A 36 2.69 -2.46 2.88
CA PHE A 36 2.58 -3.52 3.86
C PHE A 36 1.25 -3.43 4.61
N HIS A 37 0.69 -4.58 4.95
CA HIS A 37 -0.51 -4.70 5.74
C HIS A 37 -0.30 -4.14 7.15
N HIS A 38 -1.32 -3.46 7.69
CA HIS A 38 -1.25 -2.87 9.02
C HIS A 38 -1.03 -3.91 10.13
N ARG A 39 -1.60 -5.12 9.97
CA ARG A 39 -1.27 -6.29 10.78
C ARG A 39 0.14 -6.76 10.46
N CYS A 40 1.07 -6.47 11.36
CA CYS A 40 2.45 -6.90 11.29
C CYS A 40 2.92 -7.41 12.65
N GLY A 41 4.07 -8.08 12.66
CA GLY A 41 4.68 -8.62 13.86
C GLY A 41 4.96 -7.52 14.88
N ARG A 42 4.86 -7.85 16.17
CA ARG A 42 4.96 -6.89 17.28
C ARG A 42 6.24 -6.05 17.27
N ARG A 43 7.31 -6.53 16.64
CA ARG A 43 8.61 -5.83 16.56
C ARG A 43 8.85 -5.08 15.26
N ILE A 44 7.82 -4.95 14.42
CA ILE A 44 7.84 -4.16 13.21
C ILE A 44 7.29 -2.76 13.50
N THR A 45 7.94 -1.76 12.91
CA THR A 45 7.41 -0.42 12.77
C THR A 45 7.21 -0.14 11.28
N LEU A 46 5.98 0.18 10.91
CA LEU A 46 5.64 0.63 9.57
C LEU A 46 5.78 2.15 9.47
N SER A 47 6.32 2.61 8.36
CA SER A 47 6.53 4.02 8.06
C SER A 47 6.37 4.29 6.57
N ASN A 48 6.48 5.54 6.15
CA ASN A 48 6.33 5.94 4.74
C ASN A 48 4.98 5.50 4.14
N GLY A 49 3.89 5.73 4.86
CA GLY A 49 2.54 5.26 4.45
C GLY A 49 2.47 3.74 4.31
N ASN A 50 3.08 3.01 5.24
CA ASN A 50 3.23 1.55 5.25
C ASN A 50 4.07 0.97 4.10
N ARG A 51 4.92 1.76 3.43
CA ARG A 51 5.82 1.25 2.38
C ARG A 51 7.18 0.79 2.91
N THR A 52 7.50 1.13 4.16
CA THR A 52 8.77 0.76 4.79
C THR A 52 8.50 0.05 6.10
N ALA A 53 8.99 -1.19 6.22
CA ALA A 53 8.94 -1.97 7.45
C ALA A 53 10.33 -2.04 8.07
N ALA A 54 10.45 -1.63 9.33
CA ALA A 54 11.69 -1.70 10.08
C ALA A 54 11.50 -2.56 11.33
N ARG A 55 12.45 -3.48 11.58
CA ARG A 55 12.52 -4.25 12.82
C ARG A 55 13.29 -3.47 13.89
N SER A 56 12.87 -3.56 15.15
CA SER A 56 13.64 -3.06 16.31
C SER A 56 15.07 -3.62 16.32
N VAL A 57 16.06 -2.84 16.78
CA VAL A 57 17.49 -3.21 16.74
C VAL A 57 17.87 -4.22 17.83
N ARG A 58 17.03 -4.41 18.85
CA ARG A 58 17.36 -5.24 20.03
C ARG A 58 16.99 -6.71 19.91
N ASP A 59 16.05 -7.04 19.04
CA ASP A 59 15.52 -8.40 18.93
C ASP A 59 15.25 -8.83 17.48
N PHE A 60 15.50 -10.10 17.17
CA PHE A 60 15.35 -10.63 15.81
C PHE A 60 13.97 -11.28 15.53
N SER A 61 13.22 -11.75 16.54
CA SER A 61 11.95 -12.48 16.34
C SER A 61 10.71 -11.58 16.25
N HIS A 62 9.55 -12.16 15.89
CA HIS A 62 8.25 -11.49 15.79
C HIS A 62 8.23 -10.32 14.80
N ALA A 63 8.85 -10.52 13.64
CA ALA A 63 9.14 -9.49 12.64
C ALA A 63 8.50 -9.77 11.28
N LEU A 64 7.32 -10.40 11.29
CA LEU A 64 6.61 -10.78 10.08
C LEU A 64 5.84 -9.58 9.50
N VAL A 65 5.79 -9.47 8.17
CA VAL A 65 4.99 -8.48 7.44
C VAL A 65 4.32 -9.15 6.24
N PHE A 66 3.23 -8.56 5.76
CA PHE A 66 2.46 -9.05 4.61
C PHE A 66 2.19 -7.90 3.64
N SER A 67 1.84 -8.21 2.40
CA SER A 67 1.28 -7.21 1.47
C SER A 67 -0.09 -6.73 1.98
N ALA A 68 -0.39 -5.43 1.81
CA ALA A 68 -1.66 -4.86 2.22
C ALA A 68 -2.84 -5.42 1.40
N GLU A 69 -2.61 -5.66 0.12
CA GLU A 69 -3.57 -6.27 -0.80
C GLU A 69 -3.05 -7.66 -1.24
N PRO A 70 -3.96 -8.57 -1.65
CA PRO A 70 -3.57 -9.83 -2.28
C PRO A 70 -2.67 -9.61 -3.49
N LEU A 71 -1.68 -10.48 -3.67
CA LEU A 71 -0.84 -10.46 -4.87
C LEU A 71 -1.71 -10.72 -6.09
N THR A 72 -1.51 -9.92 -7.14
CA THR A 72 -2.22 -10.05 -8.41
C THR A 72 -1.36 -10.83 -9.38
N ASP A 73 -1.97 -11.69 -10.17
CA ASP A 73 -1.29 -12.44 -11.23
C ASP A 73 -0.53 -11.48 -12.17
N ASP A 74 0.67 -11.89 -12.57
CA ASP A 74 1.56 -11.13 -13.44
C ASP A 74 2.00 -9.74 -12.91
N VAL A 75 1.76 -9.44 -11.63
CA VAL A 75 2.20 -8.20 -10.98
C VAL A 75 3.30 -8.48 -9.98
N LEU A 76 4.44 -7.79 -10.15
CA LEU A 76 5.57 -7.92 -9.24
C LEU A 76 5.33 -7.14 -7.93
N PHE A 77 5.54 -7.81 -6.81
CA PHE A 77 5.71 -7.18 -5.50
C PHE A 77 7.20 -7.13 -5.16
N GLU A 78 7.83 -5.98 -5.39
CA GLU A 78 9.26 -5.78 -5.15
C GLU A 78 9.51 -5.24 -3.73
N VAL A 79 10.57 -5.75 -3.09
CA VAL A 79 11.05 -5.24 -1.79
C VAL A 79 12.54 -4.94 -1.87
N VAL A 80 12.96 -3.86 -1.21
CA VAL A 80 14.36 -3.44 -1.14
C VAL A 80 14.83 -3.50 0.30
N ILE A 81 16.02 -4.06 0.52
CA ILE A 81 16.66 -4.06 1.84
C ILE A 81 17.38 -2.73 2.03
N GLU A 82 16.73 -1.79 2.74
CA GLU A 82 17.33 -0.47 3.01
C GLU A 82 18.47 -0.53 4.02
N LYS A 83 18.36 -1.38 5.05
CA LYS A 83 19.33 -1.48 6.16
C LYS A 83 19.48 -2.92 6.63
N LYS A 84 20.72 -3.29 6.97
CA LYS A 84 21.08 -4.58 7.56
C LYS A 84 21.72 -4.38 8.93
N ASN A 85 21.24 -5.11 9.94
CA ASN A 85 21.93 -5.20 11.23
C ASN A 85 23.02 -6.29 11.14
N HIS A 86 24.29 -5.89 11.21
CA HIS A 86 25.44 -6.79 11.08
C HIS A 86 25.74 -7.59 12.35
N SER A 87 25.14 -7.23 13.49
CA SER A 87 25.32 -7.95 14.76
C SER A 87 24.51 -9.24 14.85
N TRP A 88 23.65 -9.54 13.86
CA TRP A 88 22.83 -10.73 13.82
C TRP A 88 23.22 -11.65 12.67
N GLY A 89 23.41 -12.92 12.98
CA GLY A 89 23.47 -14.00 12.00
C GLY A 89 22.06 -14.51 11.68
N GLY A 90 21.79 -14.80 10.42
CA GLY A 90 20.51 -15.32 9.94
C GLY A 90 20.21 -14.91 8.50
N SER A 91 19.07 -15.35 8.01
CA SER A 91 18.53 -15.04 6.68
C SER A 91 17.25 -14.21 6.79
N ILE A 92 16.91 -13.54 5.69
CA ILE A 92 15.54 -13.08 5.45
C ILE A 92 14.78 -14.22 4.76
N GLU A 93 13.51 -14.39 5.12
CA GLU A 93 12.62 -15.36 4.49
C GLU A 93 11.50 -14.59 3.79
N ILE A 94 11.19 -15.00 2.56
CA ILE A 94 10.13 -14.43 1.74
C ILE A 94 9.36 -15.60 1.16
N GLY A 95 8.03 -15.51 1.20
CA GLY A 95 7.14 -16.53 0.66
C GLY A 95 5.77 -15.94 0.38
N VAL A 96 4.84 -16.82 0.01
CA VAL A 96 3.44 -16.48 -0.27
C VAL A 96 2.52 -17.30 0.62
N THR A 97 1.35 -16.76 0.93
CA THR A 97 0.32 -17.44 1.71
C THR A 97 -1.05 -17.17 1.10
N SER A 98 -1.95 -18.14 1.18
CA SER A 98 -3.37 -18.00 0.81
C SER A 98 -4.23 -17.46 1.96
N GLU A 99 -3.67 -17.40 3.17
CA GLU A 99 -4.39 -16.94 4.35
C GLU A 99 -4.36 -15.41 4.49
N SER A 100 -5.49 -14.83 4.91
CA SER A 100 -5.58 -13.39 5.15
C SER A 100 -4.75 -12.97 6.38
N PRO A 101 -3.97 -11.87 6.31
CA PRO A 101 -3.23 -11.34 7.45
C PRO A 101 -4.11 -10.99 8.68
N GLU A 102 -5.41 -10.75 8.47
CA GLU A 102 -6.37 -10.50 9.56
C GLU A 102 -6.75 -11.76 10.34
N LYS A 103 -6.65 -12.94 9.69
CA LYS A 103 -7.00 -14.23 10.28
C LYS A 103 -5.79 -14.99 10.82
N LEU A 104 -4.59 -14.63 10.38
CA LEU A 104 -3.34 -15.20 10.84
C LEU A 104 -3.01 -14.73 12.27
N GLU A 105 -2.80 -15.69 13.17
CA GLU A 105 -2.13 -15.42 14.44
C GLU A 105 -0.63 -15.26 14.17
N LEU A 106 -0.10 -14.09 14.55
CA LEU A 106 1.31 -13.79 14.34
C LEU A 106 2.13 -14.39 15.48
N PRO A 107 3.15 -15.20 15.16
CA PRO A 107 3.99 -15.81 16.17
C PRO A 107 4.75 -14.77 16.99
#